data_AF-A0A842MHN8-F1
#
_entry.id   AF-A0A842MHN8-F1
#
_cell.length_a   1.000
_cell.length_b   1.000
_cell.length_c   1.000
_cell.angle_alpha   90.00
_cell.angle_beta   90.00
_cell.angle_gamma   90.00
#
_symmetry.space_group_name_H-M   'P 1'
#
loop_
_entity.id
_entity.type
_entity.pdbx_description
1 polymer ?
#
loop_
_entity_poly.entity_id
_entity_poly.type
_entity_poly.pdbx_seq_one_letter_code
_entity_poly.pdbx_strand_id
1 'polypeptide(L)'
;MTAHAGKSNPYALGLVAFGSMLAGFSWLVLQSTPMTALGIGAAVVGASIAITPTSPVPSGAVRKLLEGSLLNIEAVLEDTGAVSKAYYVPDISESGALVRALIPLGEGSIAPPPPNQALAEGNAGLVATAGGAEYLVVYPPGALLLKNEELGGDLESALIRFLVEESGLVESVKATEDGDAAVVEFAIPRSRAGSGRVRQVLGSLESGTAAAILAALKKAMVTVASEEDLGKGKKRAVLRMIRPQAS
;
A
#
# COMPACT_ATOMS: atom_id res chain seq x y z
N MET A 1 26.98 -8.03 -14.05
CA MET A 1 26.09 -6.91 -13.67
C MET A 1 25.46 -6.36 -14.94
N THR A 2 24.33 -6.90 -15.35
CA THR A 2 23.57 -6.41 -16.50
C THR A 2 22.65 -5.30 -16.01
N ALA A 3 22.98 -4.05 -16.33
CA ALA A 3 22.09 -2.92 -16.09
C ALA A 3 20.74 -3.22 -16.80
N HIS A 4 19.67 -3.34 -16.02
CA HIS A 4 18.33 -3.30 -16.58
C HIS A 4 18.19 -1.95 -17.26
N ALA A 5 18.16 -1.95 -18.60
CA ALA A 5 17.82 -0.77 -19.38
C ALA A 5 16.40 -0.35 -18.96
N GLY A 6 16.32 0.65 -18.08
CA GLY A 6 15.07 1.33 -17.76
C GLY A 6 14.47 1.83 -19.08
N LYS A 7 13.15 1.69 -19.24
CA LYS A 7 12.44 2.28 -20.38
C LYS A 7 12.86 3.74 -20.51
N SER A 8 13.60 4.05 -21.55
CA SER A 8 14.10 5.40 -21.81
C SER A 8 12.91 6.33 -21.98
N ASN A 9 12.78 7.34 -21.12
CA ASN A 9 11.69 8.31 -21.20
C ASN A 9 11.80 9.08 -22.53
N PRO A 10 10.85 8.92 -23.48
CA PRO A 10 10.95 9.51 -24.81
C PRO A 10 10.98 11.04 -24.76
N TYR A 11 10.34 11.64 -23.75
CA TYR A 11 10.38 13.09 -23.53
C TYR A 11 11.78 13.56 -23.11
N ALA A 12 12.50 12.77 -22.31
CA ALA A 12 13.85 13.10 -21.88
C ALA A 12 14.84 13.06 -23.05
N LEU A 13 14.77 12.02 -23.89
CA LEU A 13 15.58 11.95 -25.12
C LEU A 13 15.26 13.08 -26.10
N GLY A 14 13.97 13.40 -26.28
CA GLY A 14 13.54 14.52 -27.12
C GLY A 14 14.12 15.85 -26.64
N LEU A 15 14.13 16.07 -25.33
CA LEU A 15 14.67 17.29 -24.73
C LEU A 15 16.21 17.39 -24.86
N VAL A 16 16.92 16.27 -24.72
CA VAL A 16 18.38 16.22 -24.97
C VAL A 16 18.68 16.54 -26.43
N ALA A 17 18.01 15.86 -27.37
CA ALA A 17 18.23 16.07 -28.79
C ALA A 17 17.93 17.51 -29.21
N PHE A 18 16.80 18.05 -28.75
CA PHE A 18 16.41 19.44 -29.00
C PHE A 18 17.43 20.43 -28.40
N GLY A 19 17.81 20.25 -27.13
CA GLY A 19 18.78 21.11 -26.46
C GLY A 19 20.15 21.11 -27.14
N SER A 20 20.65 19.94 -27.54
CA SER A 20 21.92 19.80 -28.26
C SER A 20 21.86 20.43 -29.66
N MET A 21 20.78 20.23 -30.42
CA MET A 21 20.59 20.86 -31.72
C MET A 21 20.49 22.39 -31.58
N LEU A 22 19.72 22.89 -30.62
CA LEU A 22 19.55 24.31 -30.36
C LEU A 22 20.88 24.96 -29.97
N ALA A 23 21.66 24.31 -29.10
CA ALA A 23 22.98 24.80 -28.71
C ALA A 23 23.94 24.87 -29.90
N GLY A 24 24.01 23.81 -30.72
CA GLY A 24 24.87 23.76 -31.89
C GLY A 24 24.48 24.81 -32.95
N PHE A 25 23.19 24.93 -33.24
CA PHE A 25 22.69 25.94 -34.17
C PHE A 25 22.92 27.37 -33.66
N SER A 26 22.69 27.61 -32.37
CA SER A 26 22.86 28.94 -31.77
C SER A 26 24.31 29.38 -31.74
N TRP A 27 25.24 28.44 -31.54
CA TRP A 27 26.66 28.72 -31.52
C TRP A 27 27.24 28.93 -32.94
N LEU A 28 26.90 28.05 -33.89
CA LEU A 28 27.45 28.09 -35.25
C LEU A 28 26.82 29.17 -36.14
N VAL A 29 25.48 29.33 -36.08
CA VAL A 29 24.73 30.14 -37.03
C VAL A 29 24.39 31.51 -36.44
N LEU A 30 23.87 31.54 -35.22
CA LEU A 30 23.37 32.77 -34.59
C LEU A 30 24.46 33.53 -33.81
N GLN A 31 25.59 32.89 -33.50
CA GLN A 31 26.65 33.40 -32.61
C GLN A 31 26.10 34.00 -31.30
N SER A 32 25.00 33.42 -30.79
CA SER A 32 24.29 33.94 -29.63
C SER A 32 24.63 33.14 -28.38
N THR A 33 25.41 33.75 -27.49
CA THR A 33 25.75 33.20 -26.17
C THR A 33 24.52 32.82 -25.33
N PRO A 34 23.47 33.66 -25.18
CA PRO A 34 22.33 33.31 -24.33
C PRO A 34 21.51 32.13 -24.86
N MET A 35 21.31 32.03 -26.17
CA MET A 35 20.57 30.90 -26.77
C MET A 35 21.36 29.60 -26.70
N THR A 36 22.69 29.68 -26.83
CA THR A 36 23.58 28.52 -26.64
C THR A 36 23.50 28.00 -25.20
N ALA A 37 23.54 28.90 -24.21
CA ALA A 37 23.41 28.54 -22.80
C ALA A 37 22.05 27.87 -22.50
N LEU A 38 20.96 28.37 -23.10
CA LEU A 38 19.62 27.78 -22.97
C LEU A 38 19.56 26.36 -23.57
N GLY A 39 20.16 26.15 -24.74
CA GLY A 39 20.26 24.81 -25.36
C GLY A 39 21.03 23.81 -24.51
N ILE A 40 22.18 24.23 -23.96
CA ILE A 40 22.97 23.41 -23.02
C ILE A 40 22.15 23.10 -21.76
N GLY A 41 21.48 24.10 -21.18
CA GLY A 41 20.61 23.92 -20.02
C GLY A 41 19.49 22.89 -20.27
N ALA A 42 18.80 23.02 -21.41
CA ALA A 42 17.78 22.05 -21.81
C ALA A 42 18.36 20.63 -21.98
N ALA A 43 19.55 20.51 -22.57
CA ALA A 43 20.20 19.21 -22.74
C ALA A 43 20.61 18.57 -21.40
N VAL A 44 21.13 19.37 -20.46
CA VAL A 44 21.49 18.90 -19.11
C VAL A 44 20.24 18.45 -18.33
N VAL A 45 19.14 19.22 -18.38
CA VAL A 45 17.87 18.83 -17.75
C VAL A 45 17.33 17.55 -18.37
N GLY A 46 17.32 17.44 -19.70
CA GLY A 46 16.90 16.22 -20.40
C GLY A 46 17.74 15.01 -20.00
N ALA A 47 19.06 15.16 -19.93
CA ALA A 47 19.97 14.10 -19.50
C ALA A 47 19.73 13.71 -18.03
N SER A 48 19.48 14.70 -17.17
CA SER A 48 19.17 14.48 -15.76
C SER A 48 17.87 13.68 -15.61
N ILE A 49 16.82 14.02 -16.36
CA ILE A 49 15.55 13.26 -16.37
C ILE A 49 15.77 11.85 -16.94
N ALA A 50 16.61 11.69 -17.97
CA ALA A 50 16.90 10.39 -18.57
C ALA A 50 17.66 9.45 -17.62
N ILE A 51 18.53 10.01 -16.76
CA ILE A 51 19.30 9.26 -15.76
C ILE A 51 18.50 9.03 -14.47
N THR A 52 17.55 9.91 -14.15
CA THR A 52 16.72 9.79 -12.94
C THR A 52 15.77 8.59 -13.06
N PRO A 53 15.87 7.59 -12.17
CA PRO A 53 14.91 6.50 -12.14
C PRO A 53 13.52 7.04 -11.80
N THR A 54 12.54 6.83 -12.68
CA THR A 54 11.14 7.25 -12.45
C THR A 54 10.46 6.47 -11.33
N SER A 55 11.04 5.35 -10.90
CA SER A 55 10.59 4.57 -9.75
C SER A 55 11.84 4.13 -8.97
N PRO A 56 12.16 4.76 -7.83
CA PRO A 56 13.37 4.42 -7.07
C PRO A 56 13.35 2.98 -6.54
N VAL A 57 12.17 2.34 -6.47
CA VAL A 57 12.03 0.93 -6.09
C VAL A 57 11.20 0.19 -7.15
N PRO A 58 11.71 -0.92 -7.73
CA PRO A 58 10.93 -1.76 -8.62
C PRO A 58 9.72 -2.35 -7.88
N SER A 59 8.51 -2.17 -8.40
CA SER A 59 7.27 -2.72 -7.80
C SER A 59 7.35 -4.23 -7.56
N GLY A 60 8.05 -4.97 -8.43
CA GLY A 60 8.31 -6.40 -8.21
C GLY A 60 9.14 -6.72 -6.97
N ALA A 61 10.06 -5.83 -6.56
CA ALA A 61 10.83 -5.98 -5.33
C ALA A 61 9.96 -5.66 -4.10
N VAL A 62 9.16 -4.58 -4.15
CA VAL A 62 8.18 -4.24 -3.11
C VAL A 62 7.22 -5.40 -2.90
N ARG A 63 6.66 -5.95 -3.99
CA ARG A 63 5.75 -7.09 -3.92
C ARG A 63 6.39 -8.28 -3.22
N LYS A 64 7.61 -8.68 -3.59
CA LYS A 64 8.30 -9.80 -2.95
C LYS A 64 8.57 -9.57 -1.46
N LEU A 65 8.87 -8.33 -1.05
CA LEU A 65 9.03 -7.98 0.36
C LEU A 65 7.71 -8.10 1.12
N LEU A 66 6.61 -7.62 0.54
CA LEU A 66 5.26 -7.77 1.13
C LEU A 66 4.85 -9.24 1.23
N GLU A 67 5.11 -10.03 0.17
CA GLU A 67 4.87 -11.48 0.17
C GLU A 67 5.71 -12.19 1.24
N GLY A 68 6.99 -11.84 1.40
CA GLY A 68 7.85 -12.37 2.46
C GLY A 68 7.37 -12.00 3.87
N SER A 69 6.87 -10.78 4.05
CA SER A 69 6.25 -10.35 5.32
C SER A 69 5.03 -11.20 5.67
N LEU A 70 4.17 -11.50 4.70
CA LEU A 70 3.03 -12.40 4.92
C LEU A 70 3.44 -13.80 5.35
N LEU A 71 4.52 -14.36 4.78
CA LEU A 71 5.01 -15.67 5.18
C LEU A 71 5.49 -15.68 6.64
N ASN A 72 6.11 -14.60 7.10
CA ASN A 72 6.49 -14.47 8.50
C ASN A 72 5.26 -14.37 9.41
N ILE A 73 4.23 -13.63 8.99
CA ILE A 73 2.98 -13.56 9.74
C ILE A 73 2.28 -14.92 9.76
N GLU A 74 2.27 -15.67 8.66
CA GLU A 74 1.73 -17.05 8.62
C GLU A 74 2.38 -17.92 9.69
N ALA A 75 3.71 -17.92 9.78
CA ALA A 75 4.41 -18.71 10.79
C ALA A 75 3.99 -18.33 12.22
N VAL A 76 3.80 -17.03 12.49
CA VAL A 76 3.32 -16.57 13.82
C VAL A 76 1.86 -16.99 14.06
N LEU A 77 0.99 -16.92 13.06
CA LEU A 77 -0.39 -17.36 13.19
C LEU A 77 -0.50 -18.89 13.37
N GLU A 78 0.37 -19.64 12.72
CA GLU A 78 0.47 -21.09 12.89
C GLU A 78 0.86 -21.45 14.32
N ASP A 79 1.94 -20.84 14.83
CA ASP A 79 2.48 -21.06 16.18
C ASP A 79 1.48 -20.66 17.29
N THR A 80 0.77 -19.55 17.10
CA THR A 80 -0.18 -19.03 18.10
C THR A 80 -1.57 -19.66 18.07
N GLY A 81 -1.88 -20.50 17.06
CA GLY A 81 -3.22 -21.09 16.94
C GLY A 81 -4.31 -20.13 16.45
N ALA A 82 -3.96 -18.91 16.03
CA ALA A 82 -4.94 -17.85 15.74
C ALA A 82 -5.73 -18.10 14.44
N VAL A 83 -7.05 -18.27 14.53
CA VAL A 83 -7.93 -18.59 13.38
C VAL A 83 -9.02 -17.55 13.10
N SER A 84 -9.22 -16.61 14.02
CA SER A 84 -10.29 -15.61 13.96
C SER A 84 -9.90 -14.42 13.08
N LYS A 85 -10.91 -13.76 12.49
CA LYS A 85 -10.71 -12.57 11.65
C LYS A 85 -10.01 -11.45 12.41
N ALA A 86 -9.09 -10.78 11.73
CA ALA A 86 -8.37 -9.64 12.27
C ALA A 86 -9.21 -8.36 12.26
N TYR A 87 -8.91 -7.48 13.21
CA TYR A 87 -9.41 -6.12 13.30
C TYR A 87 -8.27 -5.14 13.00
N TYR A 88 -8.39 -4.39 11.91
CA TYR A 88 -7.46 -3.34 11.51
C TYR A 88 -7.79 -2.08 12.29
N VAL A 89 -6.89 -1.67 13.17
CA VAL A 89 -7.08 -0.55 14.09
C VAL A 89 -6.08 0.54 13.73
N PRO A 90 -6.54 1.75 13.36
CA PRO A 90 -5.66 2.88 13.12
C PRO A 90 -5.16 3.45 14.44
N ASP A 91 -3.84 3.62 14.54
CA ASP A 91 -3.15 4.31 15.62
C ASP A 91 -3.05 5.80 15.26
N ILE A 92 -3.96 6.58 15.86
CA ILE A 92 -4.08 8.02 15.62
C ILE A 92 -3.13 8.72 16.61
N SER A 93 -1.83 8.50 16.46
CA SER A 93 -0.79 9.30 17.12
C SER A 93 -0.43 10.52 16.26
N GLU A 94 0.18 11.55 16.86
CA GLU A 94 0.57 12.79 16.17
C GLU A 94 1.55 12.57 14.98
N SER A 95 2.14 11.37 14.86
CA SER A 95 3.21 11.06 13.89
C SER A 95 2.75 10.34 12.61
N GLY A 96 1.44 10.18 12.39
CA GLY A 96 0.86 9.53 11.22
C GLY A 96 -0.01 8.31 11.58
N ALA A 97 -0.89 7.90 10.66
CA ALA A 97 -1.85 6.82 10.87
C ALA A 97 -1.20 5.44 10.66
N LEU A 98 -0.52 4.93 11.68
CA LEU A 98 -0.01 3.55 11.67
C LEU A 98 -1.17 2.58 11.90
N VAL A 99 -1.35 1.57 11.05
CA VAL A 99 -2.43 0.59 11.24
C VAL A 99 -1.86 -0.70 11.81
N ARG A 100 -2.49 -1.20 12.88
CA ARG A 100 -2.19 -2.52 13.48
C ARG A 100 -3.34 -3.48 13.21
N ALA A 101 -3.03 -4.75 13.02
CA ALA A 101 -4.04 -5.80 12.94
C ALA A 101 -4.06 -6.55 14.29
N LEU A 102 -5.19 -6.47 14.97
CA LEU A 102 -5.48 -7.19 16.21
C LEU A 102 -6.21 -8.49 15.88
N ILE A 103 -5.62 -9.61 16.26
CA ILE A 103 -6.08 -10.95 15.92
C ILE A 103 -6.47 -11.64 17.21
N PRO A 104 -7.75 -11.98 17.43
CA PRO A 104 -8.16 -12.59 18.69
C PRO A 104 -7.46 -13.94 18.95
N LEU A 105 -6.92 -14.11 20.16
CA LEU A 105 -6.33 -15.35 20.65
C LEU A 105 -7.39 -16.08 21.50
N GLY A 106 -7.93 -17.18 20.94
CA GLY A 106 -8.95 -17.99 21.60
C GLY A 106 -9.94 -18.61 20.59
N GLU A 107 -10.56 -19.73 20.97
CA GLU A 107 -11.58 -20.37 20.15
C GLU A 107 -12.90 -19.59 20.22
N GLY A 108 -13.35 -19.07 19.08
CA GLY A 108 -14.67 -18.45 18.93
C GLY A 108 -14.66 -17.04 18.34
N SER A 109 -15.85 -16.55 18.02
CA SER A 109 -16.07 -15.17 17.57
C SER A 109 -15.91 -14.22 18.76
N ILE A 110 -14.69 -13.81 19.04
CA ILE A 110 -14.39 -12.80 20.06
C ILE A 110 -14.88 -11.44 19.53
N ALA A 111 -15.64 -10.73 20.36
CA ALA A 111 -16.15 -9.40 20.07
C ALA A 111 -15.01 -8.46 19.67
N PRO A 112 -15.26 -7.45 18.80
CA PRO A 112 -14.23 -6.49 18.46
C PRO A 112 -13.69 -5.80 19.72
N PRO A 113 -12.38 -5.51 19.78
CA PRO A 113 -11.80 -4.85 20.93
C PRO A 113 -12.47 -3.47 21.13
N PRO A 114 -12.71 -3.03 22.38
CA PRO A 114 -13.24 -1.70 22.62
C PRO A 114 -12.30 -0.66 21.98
N PRO A 115 -12.80 0.27 21.15
CA PRO A 115 -11.95 1.20 20.42
C PRO A 115 -11.00 2.02 21.32
N ASN A 116 -11.46 2.36 22.53
CA ASN A 116 -10.67 3.11 23.51
C ASN A 116 -9.58 2.27 24.21
N GLN A 117 -9.58 0.95 24.04
CA GLN A 117 -8.65 0.00 24.69
C GLN A 117 -7.77 -0.76 23.68
N ALA A 118 -8.13 -0.74 22.40
CA ALA A 118 -7.42 -1.48 21.35
C ALA A 118 -5.94 -1.08 21.22
N LEU A 119 -5.57 0.14 21.61
CA LEU A 119 -4.21 0.68 21.47
C LEU A 119 -3.70 1.39 22.73
N ALA A 120 -4.21 1.05 23.92
CA ALA A 120 -3.74 1.66 25.17
C ALA A 120 -2.21 1.55 25.32
N GLU A 121 -1.56 2.57 25.88
CA GLU A 121 -0.09 2.75 25.92
C GLU A 121 0.73 1.60 26.56
N GLY A 122 0.09 0.56 27.09
CA GLY A 122 0.71 -0.68 27.57
C GLY A 122 0.75 -1.84 26.55
N ASN A 123 0.07 -1.73 25.40
CA ASN A 123 -0.08 -2.79 24.40
C ASN A 123 1.00 -2.71 23.28
N ALA A 124 2.26 -2.47 23.65
CA ALA A 124 3.39 -2.41 22.71
C ALA A 124 4.01 -3.79 22.38
N GLY A 125 3.49 -4.86 22.98
CA GLY A 125 3.98 -6.23 22.80
C GLY A 125 3.30 -6.97 21.65
N LEU A 126 3.72 -8.23 21.45
CA LEU A 126 3.12 -9.15 20.49
C LEU A 126 1.69 -9.55 20.91
N VAL A 127 1.39 -9.53 22.21
CA VAL A 127 0.05 -9.81 22.76
C VAL A 127 -0.46 -8.57 23.48
N ALA A 128 -1.71 -8.22 23.21
CA ALA A 128 -2.43 -7.12 23.82
C ALA A 128 -3.71 -7.64 24.48
N THR A 129 -4.06 -7.11 25.64
CA THR A 129 -5.33 -7.39 26.28
C THR A 129 -6.27 -6.21 26.09
N ALA A 130 -7.47 -6.45 25.56
CA ALA A 130 -8.50 -5.43 25.37
C ALA A 130 -9.89 -6.02 25.63
N GLY A 131 -10.72 -5.35 26.43
CA GLY A 131 -12.07 -5.87 26.74
C GLY A 131 -12.08 -7.26 27.39
N GLY A 132 -11.03 -7.64 28.11
CA GLY A 132 -10.91 -8.95 28.77
C GLY A 132 -10.53 -10.12 27.84
N ALA A 133 -10.23 -9.85 26.57
CA ALA A 133 -9.72 -10.84 25.62
C ALA A 133 -8.28 -10.53 25.22
N GLU A 134 -7.52 -11.56 24.86
CA GLU A 134 -6.17 -11.45 24.34
C GLU A 134 -6.17 -11.37 22.82
N TYR A 135 -5.30 -10.54 22.27
CA TYR A 135 -5.13 -10.32 20.85
C TYR A 135 -3.66 -10.40 20.50
N LEU A 136 -3.35 -11.14 19.46
CA LEU A 136 -2.08 -11.05 18.76
C LEU A 136 -2.05 -9.75 17.95
N VAL A 137 -1.03 -8.94 18.17
CA VAL A 137 -0.82 -7.68 17.47
C VAL A 137 0.22 -7.88 16.39
N VAL A 138 -0.17 -7.66 15.13
CA VAL A 138 0.75 -7.67 13.99
C VAL A 138 0.65 -6.40 13.18
N TYR A 139 1.71 -6.07 12.46
CA TYR A 139 1.69 -5.01 11.45
C TYR A 139 1.33 -5.63 10.10
N PRO A 140 0.14 -5.35 9.54
CA PRO A 140 -0.21 -5.90 8.24
C PRO A 140 0.73 -5.36 7.16
N PRO A 141 0.98 -6.12 6.08
CA PRO A 141 1.82 -5.63 5.00
C PRO A 141 1.25 -4.33 4.42
N GLY A 142 2.13 -3.35 4.24
CA GLY A 142 1.76 -2.01 3.79
C GLY A 142 1.40 -1.03 4.90
N ALA A 143 1.23 -1.45 6.17
CA ALA A 143 0.94 -0.54 7.28
C ALA A 143 1.96 0.60 7.44
N LEU A 144 3.24 0.32 7.20
CA LEU A 144 4.31 1.31 7.27
C LEU A 144 4.34 2.26 6.07
N LEU A 145 3.78 1.85 4.92
CA LEU A 145 3.67 2.73 3.76
C LEU A 145 2.69 3.88 4.05
N LEU A 146 1.71 3.67 4.94
CA LEU A 146 0.72 4.66 5.34
C LEU A 146 1.26 5.70 6.34
N LYS A 147 2.42 5.46 6.96
CA LYS A 147 2.92 6.26 8.10
C LYS A 147 3.37 7.67 7.71
N ASN A 148 3.79 7.88 6.46
CA ASN A 148 4.38 9.13 5.99
C ASN A 148 3.55 9.83 4.92
N GLU A 149 2.33 9.35 4.67
CA GLU A 149 1.50 9.84 3.60
C GLU A 149 0.32 10.64 4.15
N GLU A 150 0.13 11.86 3.63
CA GLU A 150 -1.19 12.47 3.65
C GLU A 150 -2.09 11.63 2.76
N LEU A 151 -2.82 10.70 3.38
CA LEU A 151 -3.93 9.98 2.78
C LEU A 151 -5.06 10.98 2.47
N GLY A 152 -4.86 11.78 1.42
CA GLY A 152 -5.83 12.71 0.86
C GLY A 152 -6.58 12.06 -0.30
N GLY A 153 -7.89 12.33 -0.40
CA GLY A 153 -8.74 11.84 -1.48
C GLY A 153 -9.75 10.77 -1.05
N ASP A 154 -10.36 10.13 -2.04
CA ASP A 154 -11.29 9.02 -1.83
C ASP A 154 -10.55 7.67 -1.71
N LEU A 155 -11.27 6.65 -1.23
CA LEU A 155 -10.72 5.31 -1.04
C LEU A 155 -10.15 4.72 -2.35
N GLU A 156 -10.83 4.94 -3.48
CA GLU A 156 -10.39 4.41 -4.77
C GLU A 156 -9.04 5.00 -5.18
N SER A 157 -8.85 6.32 -5.07
CA SER A 157 -7.58 6.98 -5.40
C SER A 157 -6.43 6.48 -4.53
N ALA A 158 -6.67 6.32 -3.22
CA ALA A 158 -5.67 5.77 -2.31
C ALA A 158 -5.29 4.32 -2.68
N LEU A 159 -6.28 3.49 -3.01
CA LEU A 159 -6.03 2.11 -3.41
C LEU A 159 -5.27 2.03 -4.75
N ILE A 160 -5.59 2.87 -5.73
CA ILE A 160 -4.87 2.94 -7.00
C ILE A 160 -3.39 3.25 -6.75
N ARG A 161 -3.12 4.32 -5.99
CA ARG A 161 -1.76 4.73 -5.65
C ARG A 161 -0.96 3.58 -5.03
N PHE A 162 -1.46 2.98 -3.95
CA PHE A 162 -0.70 1.96 -3.23
C PHE A 162 -0.67 0.61 -3.94
N LEU A 163 -1.81 0.09 -4.40
CA LEU A 163 -1.92 -1.27 -4.91
C LEU A 163 -1.48 -1.38 -6.38
N VAL A 164 -1.64 -0.32 -7.18
CA VAL A 164 -1.28 -0.32 -8.61
C VAL A 164 0.09 0.33 -8.81
N GLU A 165 0.26 1.57 -8.37
CA GLU A 165 1.44 2.37 -8.73
C GLU A 165 2.68 2.00 -7.91
N GLU A 166 2.55 1.93 -6.59
CA GLU A 166 3.69 1.72 -5.69
C GLU A 166 4.07 0.24 -5.54
N SER A 167 3.09 -0.62 -5.27
CA SER A 167 3.35 -2.04 -5.00
C SER A 167 3.18 -2.95 -6.22
N GLY A 168 2.43 -2.53 -7.25
CA GLY A 168 2.12 -3.35 -8.42
C GLY A 168 1.45 -4.69 -8.06
N LEU A 169 0.68 -4.72 -6.97
CA LEU A 169 -0.05 -5.89 -6.49
C LEU A 169 -1.21 -6.27 -7.41
N VAL A 170 -1.83 -5.28 -8.04
CA VAL A 170 -2.99 -5.44 -8.94
C VAL A 170 -2.82 -4.55 -10.18
N GLU A 171 -3.56 -4.83 -11.24
CA GLU A 171 -3.55 -4.00 -12.45
C GLU A 171 -4.48 -2.79 -12.37
N SER A 172 -5.62 -2.96 -11.69
CA SER A 172 -6.55 -1.88 -11.40
C SER A 172 -7.37 -2.20 -10.15
N VAL A 173 -7.93 -1.16 -9.55
CA VAL A 173 -8.86 -1.25 -8.43
C VAL A 173 -10.09 -0.43 -8.74
N LYS A 174 -11.25 -0.90 -8.28
CA LYS A 174 -12.47 -0.11 -8.18
C LYS A 174 -13.00 -0.23 -6.78
N ALA A 175 -13.41 0.87 -6.16
CA ALA A 175 -13.96 0.85 -4.81
C ALA A 175 -15.32 1.53 -4.77
N THR A 176 -16.21 1.02 -3.94
CA THR A 176 -17.51 1.62 -3.70
C THR A 176 -17.81 1.55 -2.22
N GLU A 177 -18.10 2.69 -1.62
CA GLU A 177 -18.48 2.79 -0.21
C GLU A 177 -20.01 2.80 -0.10
N ASP A 178 -20.53 1.96 0.79
CA ASP A 178 -21.96 1.88 1.13
C ASP A 178 -22.12 1.78 2.65
N GLY A 179 -22.39 2.93 3.28
CA GLY A 179 -22.56 3.03 4.73
C GLY A 179 -21.33 2.57 5.51
N ASP A 180 -21.47 1.45 6.23
CA ASP A 180 -20.41 0.84 7.04
C ASP A 180 -19.60 -0.23 6.29
N ALA A 181 -19.83 -0.38 4.99
CA ALA A 181 -19.10 -1.33 4.16
C ALA A 181 -18.41 -0.63 2.99
N ALA A 182 -17.25 -1.13 2.59
CA ALA A 182 -16.62 -0.80 1.33
C ALA A 182 -16.44 -2.07 0.52
N VAL A 183 -16.89 -2.06 -0.73
CA VAL A 183 -16.70 -3.13 -1.70
C VAL A 183 -15.53 -2.74 -2.59
N VAL A 184 -14.50 -3.58 -2.62
CA VAL A 184 -13.30 -3.34 -3.42
C VAL A 184 -13.15 -4.46 -4.44
N GLU A 185 -13.02 -4.09 -5.70
CA GLU A 185 -12.76 -5.01 -6.81
C GLU A 185 -11.33 -4.84 -7.30
N PHE A 186 -10.60 -5.95 -7.35
CA PHE A 186 -9.22 -6.03 -7.81
C PHE A 186 -9.16 -6.72 -9.17
N ALA A 187 -8.46 -6.12 -10.13
CA ALA A 187 -8.16 -6.72 -11.42
C ALA A 187 -6.75 -7.30 -11.45
N ILE A 188 -6.67 -8.56 -11.88
CA ILE A 188 -5.47 -9.39 -12.05
C ILE A 188 -4.56 -9.27 -10.83
N PRO A 189 -4.99 -9.80 -9.65
CA PRO A 189 -4.13 -9.85 -8.48
C PRO A 189 -2.87 -10.66 -8.81
N ARG A 190 -1.72 -10.07 -8.51
CA ARG A 190 -0.39 -10.64 -8.79
C ARG A 190 0.25 -11.25 -7.54
N SER A 191 -0.37 -11.09 -6.38
CA SER A 191 0.05 -11.72 -5.14
C SER A 191 -0.15 -13.23 -5.24
N ARG A 192 0.87 -13.99 -4.85
CA ARG A 192 0.78 -15.46 -4.72
C ARG A 192 0.96 -15.92 -3.27
N ALA A 193 1.43 -15.03 -2.40
CA ALA A 193 1.63 -15.31 -0.98
C ALA A 193 0.39 -14.99 -0.15
N GLY A 194 0.19 -15.75 0.93
CA GLY A 194 -1.00 -15.68 1.78
C GLY A 194 -2.03 -16.76 1.44
N SER A 195 -1.60 -18.03 1.43
CA SER A 195 -2.51 -19.19 1.51
C SER A 195 -2.59 -19.67 2.94
N GLY A 196 -3.68 -20.34 3.32
CA GLY A 196 -3.81 -20.88 4.67
C GLY A 196 -4.38 -19.88 5.67
N ARG A 197 -3.74 -19.74 6.82
CA ARG A 197 -4.28 -19.08 8.02
C ARG A 197 -4.24 -17.56 7.89
N VAL A 198 -3.21 -16.98 7.28
CA VAL A 198 -3.15 -15.55 6.94
C VAL A 198 -4.33 -15.13 6.09
N ARG A 199 -4.69 -15.91 5.07
CA ARG A 199 -5.85 -15.55 4.23
C ARG A 199 -7.16 -15.60 5.01
N GLN A 200 -7.28 -16.59 5.90
CA GLN A 200 -8.44 -16.71 6.77
C GLN A 200 -8.53 -15.53 7.74
N VAL A 201 -7.42 -15.12 8.36
CA VAL A 201 -7.35 -14.13 9.43
C VAL A 201 -7.30 -12.69 8.91
N LEU A 202 -6.32 -12.38 8.05
CA LEU A 202 -6.06 -11.05 7.49
C LEU A 202 -6.72 -10.82 6.11
N GLY A 203 -7.04 -11.90 5.39
CA GLY A 203 -7.39 -11.81 3.97
C GLY A 203 -6.17 -11.94 3.07
N SER A 204 -6.39 -11.91 1.75
CA SER A 204 -5.29 -11.84 0.78
C SER A 204 -4.52 -10.53 0.91
N LEU A 205 -3.29 -10.50 0.38
CA LEU A 205 -2.40 -9.33 0.48
C LEU A 205 -3.10 -8.03 0.09
N GLU A 206 -3.73 -8.01 -1.08
CA GLU A 206 -4.47 -6.87 -1.61
C GLU A 206 -5.64 -6.45 -0.72
N SER A 207 -6.41 -7.40 -0.18
CA SER A 207 -7.57 -7.11 0.67
C SER A 207 -7.16 -6.65 2.06
N GLY A 208 -6.10 -7.24 2.63
CA GLY A 208 -5.55 -6.84 3.92
C GLY A 208 -4.90 -5.46 3.85
N THR A 209 -4.19 -5.15 2.77
CA THR A 209 -3.67 -3.79 2.52
C THR A 209 -4.81 -2.81 2.28
N ALA A 210 -5.86 -3.19 1.54
CA ALA A 210 -7.04 -2.35 1.36
C ALA A 210 -7.79 -2.07 2.68
N ALA A 211 -7.90 -3.07 3.56
CA ALA A 211 -8.46 -2.91 4.90
C ALA A 211 -7.64 -1.93 5.74
N ALA A 212 -6.31 -2.01 5.66
CA ALA A 212 -5.42 -1.07 6.34
C ALA A 212 -5.58 0.36 5.81
N ILE A 213 -5.64 0.55 4.49
CA ILE A 213 -5.86 1.86 3.85
C ILE A 213 -7.21 2.44 4.29
N LEU A 214 -8.28 1.65 4.26
CA LEU A 214 -9.61 2.08 4.69
C LEU A 214 -9.61 2.48 6.18
N ALA A 215 -8.97 1.67 7.03
CA ALA A 215 -8.87 1.96 8.46
C ALA A 215 -8.16 3.29 8.73
N ALA A 216 -7.06 3.55 8.03
CA ALA A 216 -6.32 4.79 8.13
C ALA A 216 -7.12 5.99 7.62
N LEU A 217 -7.76 5.89 6.44
CA LEU A 217 -8.55 6.95 5.83
C LEU A 217 -9.76 7.34 6.67
N LYS A 218 -10.51 6.34 7.16
CA LYS A 218 -11.75 6.56 7.90
C LYS A 218 -11.53 6.74 9.39
N LYS A 219 -10.29 6.57 9.87
CA LYS A 219 -9.95 6.59 11.31
C LYS A 219 -10.88 5.68 12.12
N ALA A 220 -11.22 4.54 11.53
CA ALA A 220 -12.18 3.59 12.06
C ALA A 220 -11.60 2.17 12.02
N MET A 221 -12.07 1.32 12.93
CA MET A 221 -11.70 -0.08 12.92
C MET A 221 -12.33 -0.78 11.72
N VAL A 222 -11.57 -1.61 11.01
CA VAL A 222 -12.02 -2.32 9.81
C VAL A 222 -11.74 -3.82 9.94
N THR A 223 -12.59 -4.66 9.33
CA THR A 223 -12.29 -6.08 9.14
C THR A 223 -12.58 -6.50 7.70
N VAL A 224 -11.85 -7.52 7.22
CA VAL A 224 -12.14 -8.15 5.92
C VAL A 224 -13.26 -9.16 6.12
N ALA A 225 -14.49 -8.74 5.83
CA ALA A 225 -15.70 -9.52 6.07
C ALA A 225 -15.79 -10.73 5.13
N SER A 226 -15.49 -10.54 3.84
CA SER A 226 -15.48 -11.62 2.86
C SER A 226 -14.55 -11.32 1.67
N GLU A 227 -14.12 -12.39 1.02
CA GLU A 227 -13.44 -12.35 -0.27
C GLU A 227 -14.14 -13.32 -1.23
N GLU A 228 -14.33 -12.90 -2.47
CA GLU A 228 -14.90 -13.72 -3.53
C GLU A 228 -14.00 -13.63 -4.77
N ASP A 229 -13.68 -14.78 -5.34
CA ASP A 229 -13.03 -14.85 -6.65
C ASP A 229 -14.10 -14.83 -7.73
N LEU A 230 -14.15 -13.75 -8.50
CA LEU A 230 -15.16 -13.55 -9.56
C LEU A 230 -14.74 -14.26 -10.87
N GLY A 231 -13.60 -14.95 -10.88
CA GLY A 231 -13.02 -15.57 -12.06
C GLY A 231 -12.39 -14.56 -13.02
N LYS A 232 -11.72 -15.07 -14.05
CA LYS A 232 -11.01 -14.27 -15.07
C LYS A 232 -9.99 -13.28 -14.47
N GLY A 233 -9.39 -13.64 -13.33
CA GLY A 233 -8.44 -12.80 -12.62
C GLY A 233 -9.09 -11.60 -11.92
N LYS A 234 -10.36 -11.66 -11.56
CA LYS A 234 -11.01 -10.61 -10.75
C LYS A 234 -11.30 -11.14 -9.35
N LYS A 235 -11.04 -10.31 -8.34
CA LYS A 235 -11.37 -10.60 -6.95
C LYS A 235 -12.20 -9.46 -6.37
N ARG A 236 -13.17 -9.78 -5.53
CA ARG A 236 -13.94 -8.81 -4.76
C ARG A 236 -13.71 -9.04 -3.28
N ALA A 237 -13.46 -7.97 -2.53
CA ALA A 237 -13.40 -7.98 -1.08
C ALA A 237 -14.48 -7.06 -0.51
N VAL A 238 -15.09 -7.49 0.59
CA VAL A 238 -16.01 -6.67 1.38
C VAL A 238 -15.30 -6.31 2.68
N LEU A 239 -15.03 -5.02 2.84
CA LEU A 239 -14.43 -4.44 4.04
C LEU A 239 -15.55 -3.87 4.90
N ARG A 240 -15.58 -4.18 6.19
CA ARG A 240 -16.61 -3.68 7.11
C ARG A 240 -15.97 -2.79 8.17
N MET A 241 -16.48 -1.58 8.29
CA MET A 241 -16.16 -0.65 9.38
C MET A 241 -16.95 -1.06 10.63
N ILE A 242 -16.26 -1.10 11.76
CA ILE A 242 -16.83 -1.44 13.05
C ILE A 242 -17.02 -0.14 13.81
N ARG A 243 -18.28 0.22 14.03
CA ARG A 243 -18.61 1.40 14.84
C ARG A 243 -18.30 1.13 16.31
N PRO A 244 -17.76 2.11 17.05
CA PRO A 244 -17.77 2.06 18.51
C PRO A 244 -19.22 1.90 18.98
N GLN A 245 -19.51 0.88 19.80
CA GLN A 245 -20.76 0.90 20.56
C GLN A 245 -20.66 2.08 21.54
N ALA A 246 -21.57 3.04 21.41
CA ALA A 246 -21.69 4.13 22.37
C ALA A 246 -22.10 3.51 23.72
N SER A 247 -21.18 3.55 24.68
CA SER A 247 -21.47 3.33 26.10
C SER A 247 -22.16 4.54 26.69
#